data_AF-X0S671-F1
#
_entry.id   AF-X0S671-F1
#
_cell.length_a   1.000
_cell.length_b   1.000
_cell.length_c   1.000
_cell.angle_alpha   90.00
_cell.angle_beta   90.00
_cell.angle_gamma   90.00
#
_symmetry.space_group_name_H-M   'P 1'
#
loop_
_entity.id
_entity.type
_entity.pdbx_description
1 polymer ?
#
loop_
_entity_poly.entity_id
_entity_poly.type
_entity_poly.pdbx_seq_one_letter_code
_entity_poly.pdbx_strand_id
1 'polypeptide(L)'
;MSKAKKLITHWRVIVALIAIVLALVAIHPNPFAKGVAIRAVSFNSSASLAGIESPKPTASPMSRERIISINNIPIENIGDYYNFISTLKVNRTIHVKTNKDLYRLVTKPEVKVTILNETETKRVIEEVFDEDLNKTVNKTNYVTVNKTLVEVGGLEDIGLSVYDAPTSNIRKGLDLQGGTRVLLQPEEKISKDEMDILIANMKYRLNIYGLSDVIVKEAGDLSGNQYVLVEIAGAKEEEVKELLAKQGKFEATIGNETVFKGGQDITYVCRSADCSGIDPMTGCSQSGPGWVCRFRFAISLSPEAAERQAELTKDLPIVSEEKEEYLSEKLVLYLDDSN
;
A
#
# COMPACT_ATOMS: atom_id res chain seq x y z
N MET A 1 42.74 47.56 6.46
CA MET A 1 42.76 46.28 5.70
C MET A 1 43.45 45.10 6.40
N SER A 2 44.23 45.25 7.48
CA SER A 2 45.02 44.11 8.05
C SER A 2 44.26 43.15 8.98
N LYS A 3 43.21 43.62 9.68
CA LYS A 3 42.44 42.78 10.63
C LYS A 3 41.53 41.77 9.91
N ALA A 4 40.86 42.17 8.84
CA ALA A 4 40.00 41.29 8.06
C ALA A 4 40.79 40.15 7.39
N LYS A 5 41.97 40.46 6.80
CA LYS A 5 42.87 39.45 6.22
C LYS A 5 43.37 38.43 7.26
N LYS A 6 43.68 38.86 8.48
CA LYS A 6 44.05 37.95 9.59
C LYS A 6 42.89 37.07 10.05
N LEU A 7 41.66 37.55 9.96
CA LEU A 7 40.47 36.78 10.32
C LEU A 7 40.21 35.64 9.32
N ILE A 8 40.20 35.94 8.01
CA ILE A 8 39.94 34.94 6.95
C ILE A 8 41.09 33.96 6.72
N THR A 9 42.30 34.24 7.22
CA THR A 9 43.43 33.30 7.19
C THR A 9 43.52 32.41 8.44
N HIS A 10 42.71 32.70 9.47
CA HIS A 10 42.66 31.87 10.66
C HIS A 10 42.01 30.52 10.33
N TRP A 11 42.67 29.40 10.64
CA TRP A 11 42.23 28.06 10.22
C TRP A 11 40.78 27.74 10.64
N ARG A 12 40.35 28.14 11.85
CA ARG A 12 38.95 27.99 12.31
C ARG A 12 37.93 28.70 11.41
N VAL A 13 38.29 29.87 10.87
CA VAL A 13 37.42 30.65 9.99
C VAL A 13 37.37 30.02 8.60
N ILE A 14 38.50 29.49 8.11
CA ILE A 14 38.54 28.73 6.85
C ILE A 14 37.65 27.49 6.96
N VAL A 15 37.76 26.73 8.05
CA VAL A 15 36.90 25.54 8.30
C VAL A 15 35.43 25.93 8.37
N ALA A 16 35.08 27.01 9.07
CA ALA A 16 33.70 27.49 9.13
C ALA A 16 33.18 27.92 7.76
N LEU A 17 33.98 28.61 6.95
CA LEU A 17 33.61 28.99 5.59
C LEU A 17 33.40 27.77 4.69
N ILE A 18 34.28 26.77 4.77
CA ILE A 18 34.10 25.50 4.06
C ILE A 18 32.80 24.82 4.48
N ALA A 19 32.51 24.76 5.79
CA ALA A 19 31.28 24.17 6.29
C ALA A 19 30.03 24.92 5.79
N ILE A 20 30.06 26.25 5.73
CA ILE A 20 28.97 27.07 5.17
C ILE A 20 28.76 26.79 3.68
N VAL A 21 29.84 26.68 2.90
CA VAL A 21 29.75 26.35 1.47
C VAL A 21 29.18 24.95 1.27
N LEU A 22 29.66 23.96 2.02
CA LEU A 22 29.11 22.60 1.99
C LEU A 22 27.63 22.56 2.41
N ALA A 23 27.24 23.35 3.40
CA ALA A 23 25.85 23.49 3.82
C ALA A 23 24.97 24.07 2.71
N LEU A 24 25.43 25.12 2.01
CA LEU A 24 24.70 25.70 0.88
C LEU A 24 24.53 24.69 -0.27
N VAL A 25 25.56 23.91 -0.57
CA VAL A 25 25.49 22.84 -1.57
C VAL A 25 24.50 21.76 -1.15
N ALA A 26 24.51 21.35 0.12
CA ALA A 26 23.59 20.33 0.64
C ALA A 26 22.13 20.81 0.66
N ILE A 27 21.89 22.04 1.11
CA ILE A 27 20.54 22.65 1.21
C ILE A 27 19.95 22.89 -0.18
N HIS A 28 20.78 23.25 -1.16
CA HIS A 28 20.36 23.55 -2.54
C HIS A 28 19.11 24.45 -2.61
N PRO A 29 19.15 25.69 -2.06
CA PRO A 29 17.99 26.55 -1.95
C PRO A 29 17.50 27.03 -3.32
N ASN A 30 16.20 26.90 -3.56
CA ASN A 30 15.48 27.40 -4.74
C ASN A 30 14.17 28.07 -4.30
N PRO A 31 14.18 29.36 -3.98
CA PRO A 31 12.99 30.07 -3.49
C PRO A 31 11.90 30.26 -4.54
N PHE A 32 12.22 30.06 -5.83
CA PHE A 32 11.29 30.22 -6.95
C PHE A 32 10.80 28.88 -7.50
N ALA A 33 10.91 27.81 -6.70
CA ALA A 33 10.38 26.50 -7.08
C ALA A 33 8.85 26.58 -7.25
N LYS A 34 8.37 26.28 -8.46
CA LYS A 34 6.95 26.22 -8.81
C LYS A 34 6.50 24.78 -9.03
N GLY A 35 5.22 24.53 -8.84
CA GLY A 35 4.59 23.22 -9.02
C GLY A 35 4.28 22.55 -7.69
N VAL A 36 3.80 21.31 -7.78
CA VAL A 36 3.37 20.56 -6.59
C VAL A 36 4.05 19.20 -6.56
N ALA A 37 4.85 18.97 -5.53
CA ALA A 37 5.61 17.75 -5.36
C ALA A 37 4.72 16.60 -4.88
N ILE A 38 4.91 15.43 -5.46
CA ILE A 38 4.21 14.20 -5.09
C ILE A 38 4.85 13.68 -3.80
N ARG A 39 4.04 13.59 -2.75
CA ARG A 39 4.44 13.03 -1.46
C ARG A 39 4.22 11.53 -1.43
N ALA A 40 3.10 11.08 -1.99
CA ALA A 40 2.62 9.73 -1.87
C ALA A 40 1.62 9.43 -3.00
N VAL A 41 1.58 8.17 -3.45
CA VAL A 41 0.64 7.67 -4.46
C VAL A 41 -0.12 6.49 -3.90
N SER A 42 -1.44 6.61 -3.80
CA SER A 42 -2.31 5.57 -3.23
C SER A 42 -2.32 4.31 -4.12
N PHE A 43 -2.30 3.13 -3.51
CA PHE A 43 -2.33 1.85 -4.23
C PHE A 43 -3.61 1.67 -5.04
N ASN A 44 -3.50 1.12 -6.26
CA ASN A 44 -4.61 0.86 -7.18
C ASN A 44 -5.44 2.11 -7.59
N SER A 45 -4.95 3.30 -7.23
CA SER A 45 -5.52 4.57 -7.65
C SER A 45 -5.32 4.81 -9.15
N SER A 46 -6.03 5.81 -9.67
CA SER A 46 -5.87 6.25 -11.07
C SER A 46 -4.42 6.64 -11.39
N ALA A 47 -3.72 7.25 -10.43
CA ALA A 47 -2.31 7.63 -10.55
C ALA A 47 -1.35 6.44 -10.51
N SER A 48 -1.55 5.51 -9.57
CA SER A 48 -0.73 4.30 -9.46
C SER A 48 -0.84 3.44 -10.72
N LEU A 49 -2.06 3.27 -11.25
CA LEU A 49 -2.30 2.51 -12.49
C LEU A 49 -1.72 3.19 -13.74
N ALA A 50 -1.57 4.52 -13.71
CA ALA A 50 -0.90 5.26 -14.76
C ALA A 50 0.64 5.17 -14.69
N GLY A 51 1.19 4.50 -13.66
CA GLY A 51 2.63 4.30 -13.49
C GLY A 51 3.33 5.37 -12.65
N ILE A 52 2.58 6.24 -11.95
CA ILE A 52 3.19 7.18 -11.01
C ILE A 52 3.60 6.41 -9.75
N GLU A 53 4.87 6.48 -9.40
CA GLU A 53 5.42 5.82 -8.23
C GLU A 53 5.58 6.78 -7.03
N SER A 54 5.33 6.24 -5.84
CA SER A 54 5.63 6.92 -4.58
C SER A 54 7.13 7.19 -4.43
N PRO A 55 7.56 8.39 -3.96
CA PRO A 55 8.97 8.69 -3.76
C PRO A 55 9.59 7.77 -2.69
N LYS A 56 10.89 7.49 -2.80
CA LYS A 56 11.60 6.72 -1.76
C LYS A 56 11.57 7.48 -0.42
N PRO A 57 11.41 6.81 0.74
CA PRO A 57 11.45 7.48 2.05
C PRO A 57 12.77 8.22 2.33
N THR A 58 13.85 7.80 1.67
CA THR A 58 15.18 8.42 1.78
C THR A 58 15.41 9.56 0.77
N ALA A 59 14.48 9.80 -0.16
CA ALA A 59 14.60 10.87 -1.15
C ALA A 59 14.68 12.25 -0.47
N SER A 60 15.56 13.12 -0.97
CA SER A 60 15.58 14.51 -0.52
C SER A 60 14.34 15.25 -1.05
N PRO A 61 13.81 16.27 -0.36
CA PRO A 61 12.63 16.99 -0.81
C PRO A 61 12.73 17.47 -2.27
N MET A 62 13.85 18.09 -2.68
CA MET A 62 14.02 18.61 -4.05
C MET A 62 14.10 17.52 -5.13
N SER A 63 14.37 16.28 -4.75
CA SER A 63 14.44 15.15 -5.69
C SER A 63 13.09 14.50 -5.97
N ARG A 64 12.04 14.87 -5.21
CA ARG A 64 10.69 14.34 -5.42
C ARG A 64 10.16 14.79 -6.77
N GLU A 65 9.35 13.92 -7.35
CA GLU A 65 8.65 14.23 -8.59
C GLU A 65 7.64 15.35 -8.36
N ARG A 66 7.51 16.23 -9.34
CA ARG A 66 6.68 17.42 -9.22
C ARG A 66 5.81 17.62 -10.42
N ILE A 67 4.51 17.80 -10.17
CA ILE A 67 3.50 18.15 -11.15
C ILE A 67 3.74 19.59 -11.61
N ILE A 68 3.82 19.77 -12.93
CA ILE A 68 4.02 21.06 -13.60
C ILE A 68 2.71 21.54 -14.23
N SER A 69 1.95 20.62 -14.83
CA SER A 69 0.64 20.94 -15.41
C SER A 69 -0.28 19.74 -15.45
N ILE A 70 -1.60 19.98 -15.46
CA ILE A 70 -2.62 18.96 -15.69
C ILE A 70 -3.52 19.42 -16.83
N ASN A 71 -3.69 18.60 -17.86
CA ASN A 71 -4.40 18.95 -19.10
C ASN A 71 -3.92 20.29 -19.70
N ASN A 72 -2.60 20.50 -19.73
CA ASN A 72 -1.95 21.72 -20.20
C ASN A 72 -2.21 22.99 -19.35
N ILE A 73 -2.97 22.90 -18.26
CA ILE A 73 -3.15 23.98 -17.29
C ILE A 73 -1.96 23.97 -16.33
N PRO A 74 -1.14 25.04 -16.26
CA PRO A 74 -0.04 25.12 -15.32
C PRO A 74 -0.52 25.02 -13.88
N ILE A 75 0.18 24.23 -13.06
CA ILE A 75 -0.04 24.14 -11.63
C ILE A 75 1.18 24.78 -10.97
N GLU A 76 1.03 25.93 -10.31
CA GLU A 76 2.16 26.60 -9.66
C GLU A 76 2.23 26.30 -8.16
N ASN A 77 1.08 26.05 -7.53
CA ASN A 77 0.95 25.80 -6.10
C ASN A 77 -0.13 24.73 -5.81
N ILE A 78 -0.21 24.31 -4.55
CA ILE A 78 -1.16 23.29 -4.09
C ILE A 78 -2.63 23.70 -4.27
N GLY A 79 -2.93 25.00 -4.20
CA GLY A 79 -4.28 25.53 -4.45
C GLY A 79 -4.72 25.33 -5.89
N ASP A 80 -3.85 25.60 -6.86
CA ASP A 80 -4.12 25.35 -8.28
C ASP A 80 -4.44 23.87 -8.55
N TYR A 81 -3.70 22.98 -7.87
CA TYR A 81 -3.92 21.55 -7.94
C TYR A 81 -5.33 21.18 -7.47
N TYR A 82 -5.72 21.54 -6.25
CA TYR A 82 -7.04 21.17 -5.72
C TYR A 82 -8.18 21.86 -6.46
N ASN A 83 -7.99 23.09 -6.92
CA ASN A 83 -8.94 23.77 -7.79
C ASN A 83 -9.19 22.95 -9.07
N PHE A 84 -8.13 22.45 -9.71
CA PHE A 84 -8.27 21.59 -10.88
C PHE A 84 -8.95 20.26 -10.54
N ILE A 85 -8.51 19.56 -9.48
CA ILE A 85 -9.10 18.27 -9.06
C ILE A 85 -10.60 18.41 -8.79
N SER A 86 -11.05 19.50 -8.17
CA SER A 86 -12.47 19.74 -7.89
C SER A 86 -13.37 19.83 -9.13
N THR A 87 -12.79 20.11 -10.31
CA THR A 87 -13.53 20.19 -11.58
C THR A 87 -13.65 18.87 -12.32
N LEU A 88 -12.93 17.84 -11.85
CA LEU A 88 -12.88 16.54 -12.52
C LEU A 88 -14.21 15.80 -12.44
N LYS A 89 -14.46 15.00 -13.48
CA LYS A 89 -15.63 14.14 -13.59
C LYS A 89 -15.17 12.69 -13.74
N VAL A 90 -16.04 11.76 -13.35
CA VAL A 90 -15.79 10.32 -13.49
C VAL A 90 -15.63 9.91 -14.96
N ASN A 91 -14.84 8.85 -15.21
CA ASN A 91 -14.59 8.27 -16.53
C ASN A 91 -14.01 9.25 -17.57
N ARG A 92 -13.17 10.17 -17.13
CA ARG A 92 -12.45 11.12 -17.98
C ARG A 92 -10.96 10.83 -17.97
N THR A 93 -10.35 11.00 -19.14
CA THR A 93 -8.89 10.92 -19.26
C THR A 93 -8.28 12.28 -18.95
N ILE A 94 -7.26 12.29 -18.10
CA ILE A 94 -6.46 13.48 -17.80
C ILE A 94 -4.98 13.21 -18.06
N HIS A 95 -4.25 14.25 -18.43
CA HIS A 95 -2.82 14.21 -18.68
C HIS A 95 -2.10 14.98 -17.58
N VAL A 96 -1.34 14.26 -16.74
CA VAL A 96 -0.55 14.85 -15.65
C VAL A 96 0.89 14.93 -16.13
N LYS A 97 1.39 16.14 -16.35
CA LYS A 97 2.78 16.39 -16.73
C LYS A 97 3.60 16.69 -15.48
N THR A 98 4.64 15.90 -15.25
CA THR A 98 5.61 16.13 -14.17
C THR A 98 6.94 16.63 -14.73
N ASN A 99 7.91 16.87 -13.85
CA ASN A 99 9.29 17.12 -14.21
C ASN A 99 10.05 15.87 -14.68
N LYS A 100 9.43 14.69 -14.63
CA LYS A 100 10.02 13.43 -15.11
C LYS A 100 9.33 12.89 -16.35
N ASP A 101 7.99 12.84 -16.35
CA ASP A 101 7.23 12.19 -17.41
C ASP A 101 5.82 12.81 -17.61
N LEU A 102 5.09 12.30 -18.59
CA LEU A 102 3.70 12.62 -18.89
C LEU A 102 2.82 11.39 -18.70
N TYR A 103 1.96 11.43 -17.69
CA TYR A 103 1.07 10.32 -17.35
C TYR A 103 -0.35 10.54 -17.86
N ARG A 104 -0.97 9.47 -18.35
CA ARG A 104 -2.38 9.46 -18.77
C ARG A 104 -3.21 8.69 -17.76
N LEU A 105 -4.00 9.41 -16.97
CA LEU A 105 -4.85 8.84 -15.92
C LEU A 105 -6.30 8.76 -16.42
N VAL A 106 -7.05 7.78 -15.95
CA VAL A 106 -8.50 7.67 -16.16
C VAL A 106 -9.17 7.77 -14.81
N THR A 107 -10.02 8.78 -14.62
CA THR A 107 -10.73 8.98 -13.35
C THR A 107 -11.78 7.90 -13.12
N LYS A 108 -11.88 7.44 -11.88
CA LYS A 108 -12.82 6.41 -11.44
C LYS A 108 -13.94 7.02 -10.57
N PRO A 109 -15.13 6.41 -10.56
CA PRO A 109 -16.15 6.77 -9.58
C PRO A 109 -15.77 6.25 -8.19
N GLU A 110 -16.09 7.02 -7.16
CA GLU A 110 -16.04 6.54 -5.78
C GLU A 110 -17.14 5.49 -5.59
N VAL A 111 -16.81 4.36 -4.99
CA VAL A 111 -17.74 3.24 -4.83
C VAL A 111 -17.85 2.87 -3.37
N LYS A 112 -19.05 3.00 -2.80
CA LYS A 112 -19.35 2.50 -1.46
C LYS A 112 -19.98 1.11 -1.60
N VAL A 113 -19.23 0.09 -1.23
CA VAL A 113 -19.70 -1.30 -1.23
C VAL A 113 -20.26 -1.63 0.14
N THR A 114 -21.57 -1.86 0.22
CA THR A 114 -22.23 -2.37 1.43
C THR A 114 -22.54 -3.84 1.25
N ILE A 115 -21.99 -4.69 2.11
CA ILE A 115 -22.30 -6.12 2.12
C ILE A 115 -23.68 -6.30 2.77
N LEU A 116 -24.60 -6.93 2.04
CA LEU A 116 -25.93 -7.27 2.53
C LEU A 116 -25.90 -8.65 3.18
N ASN A 117 -26.84 -8.89 4.10
CA ASN A 117 -26.99 -10.18 4.78
C ASN A 117 -27.62 -11.27 3.88
N GLU A 118 -27.96 -10.94 2.64
CA GLU A 118 -28.51 -11.86 1.64
C GLU A 118 -27.39 -12.41 0.76
N THR A 119 -27.48 -13.68 0.37
CA THR A 119 -26.58 -14.30 -0.60
C THR A 119 -27.19 -14.32 -2.00
N GLU A 120 -26.35 -14.29 -3.03
CA GLU A 120 -26.72 -14.54 -4.43
C GLU A 120 -25.81 -15.59 -5.06
N THR A 121 -26.39 -16.38 -5.96
CA THR A 121 -25.64 -17.38 -6.73
C THR A 121 -25.09 -16.72 -7.99
N LYS A 122 -23.78 -16.45 -8.03
CA LYS A 122 -23.11 -15.95 -9.24
C LYS A 122 -22.66 -17.09 -10.12
N ARG A 123 -22.95 -16.95 -11.41
CA ARG A 123 -22.39 -17.80 -12.46
C ARG A 123 -20.95 -17.38 -12.71
N VAL A 124 -20.00 -18.26 -12.41
CA VAL A 124 -18.57 -18.09 -12.69
C VAL A 124 -18.21 -19.03 -13.84
N ILE A 125 -17.57 -18.49 -14.87
CA ILE A 125 -17.05 -19.30 -15.97
C ILE A 125 -15.57 -19.53 -15.66
N GLU A 126 -15.21 -20.78 -15.43
CA GLU A 126 -13.84 -21.19 -15.15
C GLU A 126 -13.28 -21.94 -16.36
N GLU A 127 -12.06 -21.59 -16.74
CA GLU A 127 -11.32 -22.29 -17.77
C GLU A 127 -10.70 -23.55 -17.15
N VAL A 128 -11.32 -24.69 -17.42
CA VAL A 128 -10.87 -26.00 -16.94
C VAL A 128 -10.23 -26.74 -18.10
N PHE A 129 -9.04 -27.29 -17.88
CA PHE A 129 -8.36 -28.10 -18.88
C PHE A 129 -9.03 -29.49 -18.94
N ASP A 130 -9.67 -29.80 -20.06
CA ASP A 130 -10.31 -31.09 -20.29
C ASP A 130 -9.29 -32.07 -20.87
N GLU A 131 -8.88 -33.06 -20.06
CA GLU A 131 -7.88 -34.06 -20.42
C GLU A 131 -8.37 -35.01 -21.53
N ASP A 132 -9.68 -35.23 -21.66
CA ASP A 132 -10.26 -36.12 -22.69
C ASP A 132 -10.25 -35.44 -24.07
N LEU A 133 -10.41 -34.12 -24.08
CA LEU A 133 -10.40 -33.30 -25.31
C LEU A 133 -9.04 -32.64 -25.59
N ASN A 134 -8.09 -32.76 -24.65
CA ASN A 134 -6.79 -32.09 -24.64
C ASN A 134 -6.90 -30.59 -24.95
N LYS A 135 -7.94 -29.94 -24.40
CA LYS A 135 -8.29 -28.53 -24.66
C LYS A 135 -8.89 -27.89 -23.41
N THR A 136 -8.60 -26.62 -23.21
CA THR A 136 -9.27 -25.80 -22.20
C THR A 136 -10.71 -25.53 -22.62
N VAL A 137 -11.65 -25.90 -21.75
CA VAL A 137 -13.09 -25.69 -21.95
C VAL A 137 -13.64 -24.78 -20.86
N ASN A 138 -14.61 -23.94 -21.24
CA ASN A 138 -15.27 -23.02 -20.33
C ASN A 138 -16.34 -23.78 -19.54
N LYS A 139 -16.05 -24.15 -18.28
CA LYS A 139 -17.01 -24.78 -17.38
C LYS A 139 -17.75 -23.71 -16.58
N THR A 140 -19.05 -23.88 -16.41
CA THR A 140 -19.89 -22.91 -15.72
C THR A 140 -20.19 -23.39 -14.30
N ASN A 141 -19.60 -22.76 -13.30
CA ASN A 141 -19.81 -23.03 -11.88
C ASN A 141 -20.72 -21.97 -11.24
N TYR A 142 -21.40 -22.35 -10.16
CA TYR A 142 -22.33 -21.49 -9.42
C TYR A 142 -21.78 -21.27 -8.00
N VAL A 143 -21.32 -20.05 -7.69
CA VAL A 143 -20.75 -19.71 -6.38
C VAL A 143 -21.73 -18.83 -5.61
N THR A 144 -22.02 -19.20 -4.37
CA THR A 144 -22.83 -18.39 -3.45
C THR A 144 -21.94 -17.31 -2.83
N VAL A 145 -22.25 -16.04 -3.11
CA VAL A 145 -21.54 -14.88 -2.54
C VAL A 145 -22.53 -13.95 -1.85
N ASN A 146 -22.08 -13.21 -0.84
CA ASN A 146 -22.92 -12.18 -0.23
C ASN A 146 -23.25 -11.11 -1.28
N LYS A 147 -24.51 -10.70 -1.35
CA LYS A 147 -24.93 -9.59 -2.20
C LYS A 147 -24.24 -8.32 -1.74
N THR A 148 -23.66 -7.60 -2.68
CA THR A 148 -23.05 -6.31 -2.42
C THR A 148 -23.89 -5.22 -3.06
N LEU A 149 -24.37 -4.28 -2.26
CA LEU A 149 -24.98 -3.05 -2.75
C LEU A 149 -23.86 -2.05 -3.05
N VAL A 150 -23.73 -1.69 -4.33
CA VAL A 150 -22.68 -0.82 -4.84
C VAL A 150 -23.30 0.55 -5.07
N GLU A 151 -23.07 1.48 -4.14
CA GLU A 151 -23.44 2.88 -4.33
C GLU A 151 -22.32 3.59 -5.07
N VAL A 152 -22.62 4.08 -6.27
CA VAL A 152 -21.71 4.93 -7.03
C VAL A 152 -21.83 6.35 -6.47
N GLY A 153 -20.81 6.77 -5.75
CA GLY A 153 -20.66 8.10 -5.17
C GLY A 153 -20.12 9.12 -6.17
N GLY A 154 -19.36 10.09 -5.65
CA GLY A 154 -18.72 11.14 -6.43
C GLY A 154 -17.51 10.64 -7.23
N LEU A 155 -16.58 11.54 -7.48
CA LEU A 155 -15.29 11.22 -8.07
C LEU A 155 -14.38 10.59 -7.00
N GLU A 156 -13.82 9.41 -7.27
CA GLU A 156 -12.75 8.85 -6.44
C GLU A 156 -11.50 9.73 -6.55
N ASP A 157 -10.79 9.94 -5.44
CA ASP A 157 -9.50 10.62 -5.48
C ASP A 157 -8.59 9.94 -6.51
N ILE A 158 -7.88 10.74 -7.31
CA ILE A 158 -6.92 10.22 -8.29
C ILE A 158 -5.72 9.54 -7.63
N GLY A 159 -5.58 9.68 -6.31
CA GLY A 159 -4.63 8.98 -5.45
C GLY A 159 -3.25 9.63 -5.43
N LEU A 160 -3.18 10.95 -5.56
CA LEU A 160 -1.95 11.72 -5.42
C LEU A 160 -2.04 12.61 -4.18
N SER A 161 -1.24 12.27 -3.17
CA SER A 161 -0.99 13.17 -2.05
C SER A 161 0.17 14.09 -2.41
N VAL A 162 -0.06 15.39 -2.32
CA VAL A 162 0.84 16.40 -2.89
C VAL A 162 1.07 17.57 -1.93
N TYR A 163 2.16 18.30 -2.13
CA TYR A 163 2.48 19.53 -1.39
C TYR A 163 3.25 20.53 -2.26
N ASP A 164 3.27 21.80 -1.88
CA ASP A 164 4.00 22.82 -2.64
C ASP A 164 5.44 22.41 -2.91
N ALA A 165 5.93 22.77 -4.11
CA ALA A 165 7.30 22.49 -4.50
C ALA A 165 8.27 22.87 -3.37
N PRO A 166 9.10 21.92 -2.89
CA PRO A 166 10.09 22.25 -1.88
C PRO A 166 11.04 23.30 -2.44
N THR A 167 11.46 24.21 -1.57
CA THR A 167 12.42 25.28 -1.88
C THR A 167 13.82 24.96 -1.39
N SER A 168 14.03 23.81 -0.74
CA SER A 168 15.35 23.32 -0.32
C SER A 168 15.29 21.82 0.01
N ASN A 169 16.44 21.20 0.21
CA ASN A 169 16.58 19.82 0.68
C ASN A 169 16.36 19.65 2.20
N ILE A 170 15.97 20.70 2.92
CA ILE A 170 15.74 20.62 4.37
C ILE A 170 14.49 19.78 4.63
N ARG A 171 14.66 18.69 5.39
CA ARG A 171 13.55 17.91 5.94
C ARG A 171 12.98 18.67 7.12
N LYS A 172 11.76 19.17 6.96
CA LYS A 172 11.04 19.87 8.01
C LYS A 172 10.32 18.83 8.88
N GLY A 173 10.20 19.10 10.18
CA GLY A 173 9.40 18.26 11.08
C GLY A 173 7.90 18.44 10.85
N LEU A 174 7.10 17.59 11.49
CA LEU A 174 5.63 17.61 11.37
C LEU A 174 5.03 18.97 11.74
N ASP A 175 5.58 19.65 12.75
CA ASP A 175 5.14 20.99 13.18
C ASP A 175 5.21 22.04 12.06
N LEU A 176 6.10 21.84 11.08
CA LEU A 176 6.33 22.76 9.97
C LEU A 176 5.76 22.26 8.63
N GLN A 177 5.46 20.96 8.51
CA GLN A 177 4.91 20.35 7.28
C GLN A 177 3.42 20.04 7.38
N GLY A 178 2.88 19.94 8.59
CA GLY A 178 1.54 19.41 8.86
C GLY A 178 1.45 17.89 8.66
N GLY A 179 0.47 17.29 9.33
CA GLY A 179 0.16 15.86 9.27
C GLY A 179 -0.23 15.32 10.64
N THR A 180 -0.22 13.99 10.78
CA THR A 180 -0.74 13.33 11.97
C THR A 180 0.39 12.60 12.70
N ARG A 181 0.40 12.78 14.02
CA ARG A 181 1.25 12.03 14.95
C ARG A 181 0.36 11.12 15.79
N VAL A 182 0.55 9.82 15.66
CA VAL A 182 -0.20 8.79 16.40
C VAL A 182 0.76 8.07 17.34
N LEU A 183 0.33 7.87 18.58
CA LEU A 183 1.02 7.04 19.55
C LEU A 183 0.16 5.79 19.79
N LEU A 184 0.71 4.63 19.46
CA LEU A 184 0.04 3.35 19.62
C LEU A 184 0.68 2.57 20.76
N GLN A 185 -0.13 1.97 21.61
CA GLN A 185 0.32 1.12 22.70
C GLN A 185 -0.05 -0.33 22.38
N PRO A 186 0.90 -1.27 22.42
CA PRO A 186 0.58 -2.70 22.37
C PRO A 186 -0.36 -3.09 23.52
N GLU A 187 -1.32 -3.97 23.26
CA GLU A 187 -2.26 -4.44 24.29
C GLU A 187 -1.53 -5.16 25.45
N GLU A 188 -0.48 -5.89 25.11
CA GLU A 188 0.39 -6.59 26.06
C GLU A 188 1.85 -6.14 25.89
N LYS A 189 2.67 -6.32 26.93
CA LYS A 189 4.11 -6.07 26.82
C LYS A 189 4.73 -7.07 25.86
N ILE A 190 5.48 -6.56 24.88
CA ILE A 190 6.11 -7.38 23.84
C ILE A 190 7.63 -7.30 23.96
N SER A 191 8.29 -8.37 23.52
CA SER A 191 9.76 -8.43 23.43
C SER A 191 10.30 -7.43 22.41
N LYS A 192 11.61 -7.19 22.44
CA LYS A 192 12.27 -6.30 21.49
C LYS A 192 12.15 -6.81 20.04
N ASP A 193 12.29 -8.11 19.84
CA ASP A 193 12.21 -8.71 18.51
C ASP A 193 10.79 -8.60 17.94
N GLU A 194 9.76 -8.81 18.78
CA GLU A 194 8.36 -8.59 18.40
C GLU A 194 8.08 -7.11 18.10
N MET A 195 8.65 -6.18 18.86
CA MET A 195 8.54 -4.75 18.60
C MET A 195 9.18 -4.36 17.26
N ASP A 196 10.35 -4.90 16.94
CA ASP A 196 11.03 -4.68 15.66
C ASP A 196 10.21 -5.24 14.48
N ILE A 197 9.60 -6.42 14.65
CA ILE A 197 8.68 -7.02 13.67
C ILE A 197 7.43 -6.15 13.50
N LEU A 198 6.83 -5.67 14.59
CA LEU A 198 5.67 -4.78 14.57
C LEU A 198 5.98 -3.50 13.79
N ILE A 199 7.11 -2.84 14.11
CA ILE A 199 7.55 -1.62 13.42
C ILE A 199 7.79 -1.89 11.93
N ALA A 200 8.42 -3.01 11.58
CA ALA A 200 8.66 -3.39 10.18
C ALA A 200 7.36 -3.61 9.41
N ASN A 201 6.40 -4.32 10.01
CA ASN A 201 5.08 -4.56 9.42
C ASN A 201 4.29 -3.25 9.25
N MET A 202 4.32 -2.36 10.24
CA MET A 202 3.68 -1.05 10.15
C MET A 202 4.28 -0.19 9.03
N LYS A 203 5.62 -0.13 8.93
CA LYS A 203 6.30 0.57 7.81
C LYS A 203 5.88 0.00 6.47
N TYR A 204 5.84 -1.33 6.35
CA TYR A 204 5.43 -1.98 5.11
C TYR A 204 4.00 -1.63 4.71
N ARG A 205 3.06 -1.73 5.66
CA ARG A 205 1.64 -1.39 5.42
C ARG A 205 1.49 0.06 4.99
N LEU A 206 2.06 1.00 5.73
CA LEU A 206 1.96 2.42 5.42
C LEU A 206 2.54 2.73 4.03
N ASN A 207 3.68 2.12 3.68
CA ASN A 207 4.27 2.25 2.35
C ASN A 207 3.36 1.69 1.25
N ILE A 208 2.73 0.52 1.47
CA ILE A 208 1.78 -0.09 0.51
C ILE A 208 0.59 0.83 0.27
N TYR A 209 0.09 1.51 1.29
CA TYR A 209 -0.99 2.50 1.14
C TYR A 209 -0.53 3.83 0.51
N GLY A 210 0.70 3.87 0.00
CA GLY A 210 1.24 5.03 -0.71
C GLY A 210 1.98 6.00 0.18
N LEU A 211 1.88 5.88 1.50
CA LEU A 211 2.48 6.81 2.46
C LEU A 211 3.99 6.55 2.52
N SER A 212 4.76 7.38 1.81
CA SER A 212 6.21 7.21 1.68
C SER A 212 7.02 8.10 2.63
N ASP A 213 6.38 9.11 3.23
CA ASP A 213 6.98 10.04 4.20
C ASP A 213 6.48 9.73 5.61
N VAL A 214 6.87 8.54 6.08
CA VAL A 214 6.40 7.98 7.36
C VAL A 214 7.57 7.68 8.27
N ILE A 215 7.42 8.10 9.53
CA ILE A 215 8.37 7.80 10.59
C ILE A 215 7.67 6.87 11.57
N VAL A 216 8.16 5.62 11.66
CA VAL A 216 7.72 4.65 12.67
C VAL A 216 8.90 4.34 13.58
N LYS A 217 8.74 4.63 14.87
CA LYS A 217 9.80 4.48 15.89
C LYS A 217 9.21 3.90 17.18
N GLU A 218 10.03 3.11 17.87
CA GLU A 218 9.76 2.74 19.26
C GLU A 218 9.83 3.99 20.16
N ALA A 219 8.92 4.07 21.12
CA ALA A 219 8.90 5.05 22.19
C ALA A 219 8.55 4.34 23.50
N GLY A 220 8.95 4.91 24.63
CA GLY A 220 8.63 4.37 25.95
C GLY A 220 8.51 5.49 26.96
N ASP A 221 7.79 5.22 28.06
CA ASP A 221 7.74 6.12 29.21
C ASP A 221 8.63 5.63 30.36
N LEU A 222 8.75 6.44 31.40
CA LEU A 222 9.48 6.09 32.61
C LEU A 222 8.75 5.04 33.47
N SER A 223 7.49 4.74 33.15
CA SER A 223 6.65 3.74 33.82
C SER A 223 6.85 2.34 33.22
N GLY A 224 7.64 2.22 32.14
CA GLY A 224 7.89 0.97 31.44
C GLY A 224 6.76 0.54 30.51
N ASN A 225 5.91 1.48 30.08
CA ASN A 225 4.97 1.30 28.99
C ASN A 225 5.70 1.44 27.66
N GLN A 226 5.39 0.53 26.73
CA GLN A 226 5.94 0.53 25.39
C GLN A 226 4.96 1.20 24.43
N TYR A 227 5.50 1.97 23.50
CA TYR A 227 4.72 2.67 22.49
C TYR A 227 5.37 2.56 21.12
N VAL A 228 4.56 2.63 20.08
CA VAL A 228 4.99 2.88 18.71
C VAL A 228 4.53 4.27 18.32
N LEU A 229 5.50 5.13 18.06
CA LEU A 229 5.27 6.46 17.53
C LEU A 229 5.23 6.40 16.00
N VAL A 230 4.13 6.86 15.43
CA VAL A 230 3.92 6.96 13.98
C VAL A 230 3.67 8.42 13.61
N GLU A 231 4.52 8.98 12.75
CA GLU A 231 4.34 10.32 12.18
C GLU A 231 4.15 10.19 10.67
N ILE A 232 3.05 10.76 10.15
CA ILE A 232 2.69 10.69 8.74
C ILE A 232 2.43 12.12 8.26
N ALA A 233 3.27 12.58 7.33
CA ALA A 233 3.12 13.92 6.76
C ALA A 233 1.91 13.97 5.81
N GLY A 234 0.99 14.90 6.06
CA GLY A 234 -0.15 15.18 5.16
C GLY A 234 -1.18 14.08 4.98
N ALA A 235 -1.30 13.12 5.91
CA ALA A 235 -2.45 12.23 6.00
C ALA A 235 -3.42 12.72 7.09
N LYS A 236 -4.70 12.31 7.01
CA LYS A 236 -5.72 12.59 8.03
C LYS A 236 -5.71 11.52 9.12
N GLU A 237 -6.14 11.88 10.33
CA GLU A 237 -6.15 10.95 11.48
C GLU A 237 -6.99 9.70 11.21
N GLU A 238 -8.17 9.85 10.61
CA GLU A 238 -9.11 8.77 10.36
C GLU A 238 -8.54 7.73 9.38
N GLU A 239 -7.88 8.18 8.32
CA GLU A 239 -7.19 7.32 7.35
C GLU A 239 -6.07 6.54 8.04
N VAL A 240 -5.25 7.21 8.84
CA VAL A 240 -4.18 6.55 9.59
C VAL A 240 -4.72 5.53 10.58
N LYS A 241 -5.83 5.85 11.25
CA LYS A 241 -6.48 4.95 12.21
C LYS A 241 -7.00 3.70 11.52
N GLU A 242 -7.69 3.82 10.39
CA GLU A 242 -8.17 2.64 9.64
C GLU A 242 -7.02 1.77 9.12
N LEU A 243 -5.94 2.39 8.63
CA LEU A 243 -4.77 1.67 8.10
C LEU A 243 -3.97 0.96 9.19
N LEU A 244 -3.89 1.53 10.39
CA LEU A 244 -3.07 1.01 11.50
C LEU A 244 -3.86 0.13 12.48
N ALA A 245 -5.16 0.34 12.63
CA ALA A 245 -5.96 -0.37 13.64
C ALA A 245 -6.30 -1.82 13.26
N LYS A 246 -6.26 -2.18 11.98
CA LYS A 246 -6.50 -3.58 11.58
C LYS A 246 -5.32 -4.44 12.00
N GLN A 247 -5.56 -5.50 12.75
CA GLN A 247 -4.49 -6.41 13.20
C GLN A 247 -3.92 -7.23 12.03
N GLY A 248 -4.76 -7.58 11.06
CA GLY A 248 -4.41 -8.51 9.99
C GLY A 248 -4.29 -9.94 10.52
N LYS A 249 -5.17 -10.32 11.46
CA LYS A 249 -5.19 -11.66 12.07
C LYS A 249 -5.57 -12.66 10.98
N PHE A 250 -4.60 -13.49 10.58
CA PHE A 250 -4.81 -14.53 9.58
C PHE A 250 -4.97 -15.89 10.26
N GLU A 251 -6.04 -16.61 9.94
CA GLU A 251 -6.35 -17.92 10.53
C GLU A 251 -6.95 -18.84 9.47
N ALA A 252 -6.46 -20.07 9.37
CA ALA A 252 -6.99 -21.08 8.46
C ALA A 252 -7.65 -22.21 9.25
N THR A 253 -8.86 -22.62 8.87
CA THR A 253 -9.58 -23.72 9.52
C THR A 253 -10.03 -24.78 8.54
N ILE A 254 -10.21 -26.00 9.03
CA ILE A 254 -10.88 -27.11 8.33
C ILE A 254 -11.96 -27.61 9.28
N GLY A 255 -13.23 -27.57 8.83
CA GLY A 255 -14.36 -27.73 9.73
C GLY A 255 -14.31 -26.72 10.88
N ASN A 256 -14.36 -27.20 12.13
CA ASN A 256 -14.30 -26.36 13.34
C ASN A 256 -12.89 -26.24 13.95
N GLU A 257 -11.86 -26.79 13.31
CA GLU A 257 -10.50 -26.81 13.87
C GLU A 257 -9.55 -25.87 13.14
N THR A 258 -8.74 -25.14 13.90
CA THR A 258 -7.69 -24.26 13.35
C THR A 258 -6.50 -25.07 12.89
N VAL A 259 -6.15 -24.91 11.61
CA VAL A 259 -5.05 -25.59 10.95
C VAL A 259 -3.75 -24.82 11.19
N PHE A 260 -3.73 -23.54 10.81
CA PHE A 260 -2.56 -22.67 10.95
C PHE A 260 -2.94 -21.20 11.14
N LYS A 261 -2.11 -20.47 11.89
CA LYS A 261 -2.25 -19.03 12.16
C LYS A 261 -1.09 -18.21 11.60
N GLY A 262 -1.40 -17.03 11.08
CA GLY A 262 -0.40 -16.03 10.72
C GLY A 262 0.38 -15.55 11.93
N GLY A 263 1.68 -15.27 11.75
CA GLY A 263 2.58 -14.80 12.81
C GLY A 263 3.19 -15.90 13.68
N GLN A 264 2.63 -17.11 13.68
CA GLN A 264 3.16 -18.26 14.43
C GLN A 264 3.49 -19.44 13.52
N ASP A 265 2.52 -19.90 12.73
CA ASP A 265 2.62 -21.15 11.96
C ASP A 265 3.11 -20.94 10.52
N ILE A 266 2.96 -19.72 9.99
CA ILE A 266 3.44 -19.37 8.66
C ILE A 266 4.89 -18.90 8.77
N THR A 267 5.82 -19.73 8.32
CA THR A 267 7.27 -19.48 8.40
C THR A 267 7.78 -18.63 7.24
N TYR A 268 7.10 -18.68 6.09
CA TYR A 268 7.44 -17.89 4.91
C TYR A 268 6.22 -17.58 4.07
N VAL A 269 6.18 -16.38 3.49
CA VAL A 269 5.21 -15.97 2.48
C VAL A 269 6.00 -15.59 1.24
N CYS A 270 5.76 -16.26 0.12
CA CYS A 270 6.39 -15.91 -1.14
C CYS A 270 5.92 -14.53 -1.60
N ARG A 271 6.88 -13.68 -1.96
CA ARG A 271 6.65 -12.31 -2.46
C ARG A 271 7.24 -12.06 -3.84
N SER A 272 7.94 -13.04 -4.43
CA SER A 272 8.44 -12.92 -5.79
C SER A 272 7.33 -13.21 -6.79
N ALA A 273 7.46 -12.65 -8.00
CA ALA A 273 6.52 -12.89 -9.10
C ALA A 273 6.43 -14.38 -9.48
N ASP A 274 7.44 -15.18 -9.13
CA ASP A 274 7.48 -16.61 -9.44
C ASP A 274 6.42 -17.41 -8.67
N CYS A 275 6.06 -16.99 -7.45
CA CYS A 275 5.11 -17.71 -6.61
C CYS A 275 4.10 -16.82 -5.87
N SER A 276 4.01 -15.54 -6.21
CA SER A 276 2.98 -14.62 -5.75
C SER A 276 2.65 -13.59 -6.83
N GLY A 277 1.40 -13.55 -7.27
CA GLY A 277 0.96 -12.67 -8.36
C GLY A 277 -0.15 -13.28 -9.19
N ILE A 278 -0.33 -12.74 -10.40
CA ILE A 278 -1.20 -13.36 -11.41
C ILE A 278 -0.56 -14.69 -11.80
N ASP A 279 -1.34 -15.77 -11.75
CA ASP A 279 -0.91 -17.10 -12.11
C ASP A 279 -0.37 -17.09 -13.55
N PRO A 280 0.92 -17.39 -13.80
CA PRO A 280 1.48 -17.33 -15.14
C PRO A 280 0.91 -18.40 -16.09
N MET A 281 0.28 -19.45 -15.55
CA MET A 281 -0.32 -20.53 -16.34
C MET A 281 -1.76 -20.22 -16.74
N THR A 282 -2.53 -19.55 -15.88
CA THR A 282 -3.93 -19.20 -16.17
C THR A 282 -4.09 -17.75 -16.66
N GLY A 283 -3.28 -16.82 -16.15
CA GLY A 283 -3.27 -15.42 -16.56
C GLY A 283 -4.57 -14.66 -16.23
N CYS A 284 -4.88 -13.68 -17.08
CA CYS A 284 -6.15 -12.97 -17.07
C CYS A 284 -6.95 -13.32 -18.32
N SER A 285 -8.23 -13.62 -18.15
CA SER A 285 -9.16 -13.86 -19.23
C SER A 285 -10.26 -12.78 -19.24
N GLN A 286 -10.81 -12.53 -20.41
CA GLN A 286 -11.89 -11.56 -20.58
C GLN A 286 -13.22 -12.23 -20.20
N SER A 287 -13.89 -11.71 -19.18
CA SER A 287 -15.20 -12.20 -18.74
C SER A 287 -16.21 -11.06 -18.84
N GLY A 288 -17.03 -11.11 -19.90
CA GLY A 288 -17.98 -10.04 -20.23
C GLY A 288 -17.27 -8.71 -20.56
N PRO A 289 -17.72 -7.56 -20.02
CA PRO A 289 -17.07 -6.27 -20.23
C PRO A 289 -15.79 -6.07 -19.40
N GLY A 290 -15.42 -7.04 -18.54
CA GLY A 290 -14.31 -6.93 -17.60
C GLY A 290 -13.21 -7.97 -17.83
N TRP A 291 -12.14 -7.83 -17.06
CA TRP A 291 -11.04 -8.80 -16.98
C TRP A 291 -11.13 -9.54 -15.65
N VAL A 292 -10.93 -10.85 -15.69
CA VAL A 292 -10.80 -11.70 -14.51
C VAL A 292 -9.41 -12.29 -14.53
N CYS A 293 -8.68 -12.17 -13.42
CA CYS A 293 -7.32 -12.67 -13.29
C CYS A 293 -7.27 -13.71 -12.17
N ARG A 294 -6.60 -14.84 -12.40
CA ARG A 294 -6.33 -15.80 -11.33
C ARG A 294 -5.12 -15.32 -10.53
N PHE A 295 -5.31 -15.02 -9.26
CA PHE A 295 -4.21 -14.70 -8.35
C PHE A 295 -3.77 -15.95 -7.61
N ARG A 296 -2.46 -16.13 -7.44
CA ARG A 296 -1.88 -17.18 -6.60
C ARG A 296 -0.83 -16.59 -5.68
N PHE A 297 -0.67 -17.19 -4.51
CA PHE A 297 0.49 -16.97 -3.65
C PHE A 297 0.84 -18.26 -2.92
N ALA A 298 2.12 -18.42 -2.57
CA ALA A 298 2.61 -19.57 -1.83
C ALA A 298 3.01 -19.17 -0.41
N ILE A 299 2.71 -20.04 0.55
CA ILE A 299 3.17 -19.94 1.94
C ILE A 299 3.91 -21.21 2.32
N SER A 300 4.80 -21.11 3.30
CA SER A 300 5.41 -22.25 3.96
C SER A 300 4.96 -22.29 5.40
N LEU A 301 4.57 -23.48 5.86
CA LEU A 301 4.12 -23.73 7.22
C LEU A 301 5.28 -24.25 8.09
N SER A 302 5.17 -24.08 9.39
CA SER A 302 6.00 -24.78 10.37
C SER A 302 5.72 -26.29 10.30
N PRO A 303 6.67 -27.14 10.70
CA PRO A 303 6.46 -28.59 10.76
C PRO A 303 5.20 -28.97 11.55
N GLU A 304 4.97 -28.31 12.69
CA GLU A 304 3.83 -28.57 13.56
C GLU A 304 2.50 -28.22 12.88
N ALA A 305 2.46 -27.12 12.12
CA ALA A 305 1.28 -26.71 11.38
C ALA A 305 1.01 -27.57 10.15
N ALA A 306 2.06 -28.00 9.45
CA ALA A 306 1.95 -28.96 8.36
C ALA A 306 1.44 -30.32 8.84
N GLU A 307 1.90 -30.79 10.01
CA GLU A 307 1.42 -32.02 10.64
C GLU A 307 -0.05 -31.90 11.04
N ARG A 308 -0.46 -30.80 11.69
CA ARG A 308 -1.89 -30.54 11.96
C ARG A 308 -2.75 -30.54 10.69
N GLN A 309 -2.27 -29.91 9.62
CA GLN A 309 -2.98 -29.93 8.34
C GLN A 309 -3.13 -31.34 7.79
N ALA A 310 -2.07 -32.16 7.85
CA ALA A 310 -2.13 -33.55 7.43
C ALA A 310 -3.11 -34.37 8.30
N GLU A 311 -3.09 -34.17 9.63
CA GLU A 311 -3.98 -34.86 10.56
C GLU A 311 -5.46 -34.52 10.35
N LEU A 312 -5.77 -33.25 10.09
CA LEU A 312 -7.14 -32.80 9.85
C LEU A 312 -7.67 -33.22 8.47
N THR A 313 -6.78 -33.51 7.52
CA THR A 313 -7.17 -33.88 6.15
C THR A 313 -7.16 -35.37 5.87
N LYS A 314 -6.37 -36.16 6.61
CA LYS A 314 -6.16 -37.60 6.32
C LYS A 314 -7.44 -38.45 6.35
N ASP A 315 -8.38 -38.10 7.24
CA ASP A 315 -9.59 -38.88 7.49
C ASP A 315 -10.83 -38.27 6.81
N LEU A 316 -10.66 -37.17 6.07
CA LEU A 316 -11.75 -36.53 5.35
C LEU A 316 -12.16 -37.38 4.13
N PRO A 317 -13.45 -37.73 3.99
CA PRO A 317 -13.95 -38.39 2.80
C PRO A 317 -13.63 -37.60 1.54
N ILE A 318 -13.26 -38.31 0.48
CA ILE A 318 -13.15 -37.74 -0.86
C ILE A 318 -14.56 -37.68 -1.44
N VAL A 319 -15.00 -36.47 -1.78
CA VAL A 319 -16.23 -36.20 -2.51
C VAL A 319 -15.88 -36.07 -3.98
N SER A 320 -16.50 -36.91 -4.82
CA SER A 320 -16.32 -36.89 -6.26
C SER A 320 -17.54 -36.24 -6.91
N GLU A 321 -17.38 -35.03 -7.45
CA GLU A 321 -18.41 -34.35 -8.22
C GLU A 321 -17.85 -33.95 -9.59
N GLU A 322 -18.56 -34.29 -10.66
CA GLU A 322 -18.28 -33.85 -12.03
C GLU A 322 -16.81 -33.97 -12.49
N LYS A 323 -16.16 -35.10 -12.15
CA LYS A 323 -14.75 -35.46 -12.41
C LYS A 323 -13.69 -34.73 -11.58
N GLU A 324 -14.08 -33.99 -10.54
CA GLU A 324 -13.16 -33.46 -9.53
C GLU A 324 -13.28 -34.25 -8.23
N GLU A 325 -12.15 -34.47 -7.58
CA GLU A 325 -12.05 -35.10 -6.26
C GLU A 325 -11.54 -34.05 -5.27
N TYR A 326 -12.34 -33.78 -4.24
CA TYR A 326 -11.97 -32.87 -3.17
C TYR A 326 -12.34 -33.46 -1.82
N LEU A 327 -11.71 -32.96 -0.76
CA LEU A 327 -12.03 -33.41 0.60
C LEU A 327 -13.38 -32.83 1.04
N SER A 328 -14.13 -33.60 1.83
CA SER A 328 -15.50 -33.24 2.26
C SER A 328 -15.58 -31.91 3.00
N GLU A 329 -14.49 -31.48 3.63
CA GLU A 329 -14.37 -30.20 4.32
C GLU A 329 -13.45 -29.24 3.57
N LYS A 330 -13.82 -27.95 3.59
CA LYS A 330 -13.04 -26.89 2.94
C LYS A 330 -12.00 -26.32 3.89
N LEU A 331 -10.86 -25.93 3.32
CA LEU A 331 -9.94 -25.01 3.98
C LEU A 331 -10.51 -23.60 3.89
N VAL A 332 -10.91 -23.04 5.02
CA VAL A 332 -11.45 -21.68 5.13
C VAL A 332 -10.35 -20.75 5.62
N LEU A 333 -10.17 -19.61 4.96
CA LEU A 333 -9.12 -18.64 5.29
C LEU A 333 -9.76 -17.36 5.81
N TYR A 334 -9.54 -17.07 7.08
CA TYR A 334 -10.03 -15.88 7.76
C TYR A 334 -8.96 -14.79 7.79
N LEU A 335 -9.39 -13.55 7.56
CA LEU A 335 -8.63 -12.34 7.81
C LEU A 335 -9.45 -11.42 8.71
N ASP A 336 -8.92 -11.08 9.89
CA ASP A 336 -9.62 -10.28 10.91
C ASP A 336 -11.02 -10.86 11.21
N ASP A 337 -11.08 -12.18 11.43
CA ASP A 337 -12.30 -12.96 11.72
C ASP A 337 -13.39 -12.89 10.62
N SER A 338 -13.03 -12.40 9.43
CA SER A 338 -13.89 -12.37 8.24
C SER A 338 -13.40 -13.37 7.18
N ASN A 339 -14.34 -14.07 6.54
CA ASN A 339 -14.09 -15.00 5.43
C ASN A 339 -14.33 -14.31 4.09
#